data_AF-A0A2D6S3A6-F1
#
_entry.id   AF-A0A2D6S3A6-F1
#
_cell.length_a   1.000
_cell.length_b   1.000
_cell.length_c   1.000
_cell.angle_alpha   90.00
_cell.angle_beta   90.00
_cell.angle_gamma   90.00
#
_symmetry.space_group_name_H-M   'P 1'
#
loop_
_entity.id
_entity.type
_entity.pdbx_description
1 polymer ?
#
loop_
_entity_poly.entity_id
_entity_poly.type
_entity_poly.pdbx_seq_one_letter_code
_entity_poly.pdbx_strand_id
1 'polypeptide(L)' 'MLKRENQLPKNTLDSVNPQGFGKLHSFIKPRRKELRWTEIPWEINLWEARQKASQQKQPLFIWAMNGNPLGCT' A
#
# COMPACT_ATOMS: atom_id res chain seq x y z
N MET A 1 19.77 -13.71 -49.38
CA MET A 1 20.46 -12.69 -48.56
C MET A 1 19.51 -12.24 -47.47
N LEU A 2 19.93 -12.44 -46.22
CA LEU A 2 19.20 -12.22 -44.99
C LEU A 2 19.27 -10.74 -44.60
N LYS A 3 18.14 -10.07 -44.39
CA LYS A 3 18.03 -8.93 -43.46
C LYS A 3 16.68 -9.00 -42.76
N ARG A 4 16.60 -9.83 -41.70
CA ARG A 4 15.60 -9.61 -40.66
C ARG A 4 16.07 -8.40 -39.88
N GLU A 5 15.39 -7.28 -40.03
CA GLU A 5 15.54 -6.17 -39.10
C GLU A 5 15.08 -6.67 -37.73
N ASN A 6 16.05 -6.87 -36.83
CA ASN A 6 15.80 -7.03 -35.42
C ASN A 6 15.16 -5.74 -34.91
N GLN A 7 13.82 -5.64 -34.99
CA GLN A 7 13.10 -4.71 -34.15
C GLN A 7 13.27 -5.18 -32.71
N LEU A 8 14.10 -4.45 -31.96
CA LEU A 8 14.19 -4.53 -30.51
C LEU A 8 12.76 -4.52 -29.93
N PRO A 9 12.44 -5.35 -28.92
CA PRO A 9 11.11 -5.37 -28.33
C PRO A 9 10.82 -3.95 -27.84
N LYS A 10 9.83 -3.32 -28.49
CA LYS A 10 9.33 -1.99 -28.15
C LYS A 10 8.96 -2.06 -26.68
N ASN A 11 9.67 -1.33 -25.82
CA ASN A 11 9.42 -1.30 -24.38
C ASN A 11 7.93 -0.97 -24.16
N THR A 12 7.13 -1.98 -23.82
CA THR A 12 5.67 -1.90 -23.70
C THR A 12 5.27 -1.27 -22.36
N LEU A 13 5.89 -0.14 -22.00
CA LEU A 13 5.61 0.54 -20.74
C LEU A 13 4.55 1.65 -20.86
N ASP A 14 4.08 2.00 -22.06
CA ASP A 14 3.49 3.33 -22.28
C ASP A 14 1.98 3.42 -22.55
N SER A 15 1.17 2.42 -22.20
CA SER A 15 -0.27 2.71 -21.96
C SER A 15 -0.94 1.61 -21.16
N VAL A 16 -1.63 2.00 -20.08
CA VAL A 16 -2.69 1.14 -19.55
C VAL A 16 -3.76 1.08 -20.63
N ASN A 17 -3.76 -0.01 -21.39
CA ASN A 17 -4.83 -0.33 -22.33
C ASN A 17 -6.18 -0.16 -21.61
N PRO A 18 -7.11 0.72 -22.07
CA PRO A 18 -8.38 0.96 -21.39
C PRO A 18 -9.17 -0.33 -21.12
N GLN A 19 -9.07 -1.28 -22.03
CA GLN A 19 -9.68 -2.61 -21.94
C GLN A 19 -9.09 -3.45 -20.79
N GLY A 20 -7.83 -3.22 -20.44
CA GLY A 20 -7.13 -3.87 -19.33
C GLY A 20 -7.22 -3.13 -17.99
N PHE A 21 -7.73 -1.89 -17.98
CA PHE A 21 -7.80 -1.05 -16.78
C PHE A 21 -8.54 -1.73 -15.64
N GLY A 22 -9.71 -2.32 -15.90
CA GLY A 22 -10.51 -2.97 -14.85
C GLY A 22 -9.78 -4.11 -14.15
N LYS A 23 -9.00 -4.91 -14.90
CA LYS A 23 -8.18 -6.00 -14.36
C LYS A 23 -7.05 -5.45 -13.50
N LEU A 24 -6.32 -4.45 -14.01
CA LEU A 24 -5.22 -3.84 -13.28
C LEU A 24 -5.70 -3.13 -12.01
N HIS A 25 -6.75 -2.31 -12.12
CA HIS A 25 -7.33 -1.58 -11.01
C HIS A 25 -7.84 -2.52 -9.89
N SER A 26 -8.43 -3.65 -10.25
CA SER A 26 -8.85 -4.66 -9.27
C SER A 26 -7.65 -5.36 -8.62
N PHE A 27 -6.58 -5.61 -9.39
CA PHE A 27 -5.37 -6.26 -8.90
C PHE A 27 -4.57 -5.40 -7.91
N ILE A 28 -4.48 -4.08 -8.14
CA ILE A 28 -3.72 -3.17 -7.27
C ILE A 28 -4.45 -2.81 -5.97
N LYS A 29 -5.75 -3.08 -5.88
CA LYS A 29 -6.50 -2.83 -4.64
C LYS A 29 -6.12 -3.87 -3.58
N PRO A 30 -5.91 -3.44 -2.32
CA PRO A 30 -5.68 -4.38 -1.25
C PRO A 30 -6.91 -5.28 -1.08
N ARG A 31 -6.67 -6.57 -0.89
CA ARG A 31 -7.72 -7.55 -0.58
C ARG A 31 -8.21 -7.30 0.83
N ARG A 32 -9.48 -7.65 1.12
CA ARG A 32 -10.06 -7.49 2.45
C ARG A 32 -9.23 -8.14 3.57
N LYS A 33 -8.63 -9.30 3.31
CA LYS A 33 -7.72 -9.97 4.26
C LYS A 33 -6.45 -9.17 4.59
N GLU A 34 -5.98 -8.35 3.66
CA GLU A 34 -4.81 -7.46 3.81
C GLU A 34 -5.18 -6.18 4.58
N LEU A 35 -6.48 -5.88 4.70
CA LEU A 35 -7.02 -4.74 5.44
C LEU A 35 -7.55 -5.07 6.84
N ARG A 36 -7.40 -6.31 7.34
CA ARG A 36 -7.93 -6.67 8.68
C ARG A 36 -7.42 -5.80 9.83
N TRP A 37 -6.26 -5.17 9.66
CA TRP A 37 -5.75 -4.21 10.64
C TRP A 37 -6.71 -3.01 10.83
N THR A 38 -7.54 -2.65 9.84
CA THR A 38 -8.54 -1.57 9.98
C THR A 38 -9.76 -1.97 10.81
N GLU A 39 -9.95 -3.26 11.08
CA GLU A 39 -11.06 -3.78 11.89
C GLU A 39 -10.74 -3.73 13.40
N ILE A 40 -9.48 -3.53 13.76
CA ILE A 40 -9.06 -3.38 15.16
C ILE A 40 -9.59 -2.04 15.70
N PRO A 41 -10.24 -2.02 16.88
CA PRO A 41 -10.70 -0.79 17.51
C PRO A 41 -9.50 -0.04 18.12
N TRP A 42 -8.68 0.56 17.26
CA TRP A 42 -7.48 1.28 17.65
C TRP A 42 -7.81 2.41 18.63
N GLU A 43 -6.98 2.55 19.66
CA GLU A 43 -6.97 3.77 20.46
C GLU A 43 -6.30 4.89 19.66
N ILE A 44 -7.04 5.94 19.35
CA ILE A 44 -6.56 7.05 18.52
C ILE A 44 -5.89 8.15 19.36
N ASN A 45 -6.11 8.15 20.68
CA ASN A 45 -5.44 9.05 21.60
C ASN A 45 -4.20 8.38 22.22
N LEU A 46 -3.01 8.82 21.81
CA LEU A 46 -1.74 8.26 22.28
C LEU A 46 -1.58 8.34 23.82
N TRP A 47 -2.10 9.40 24.46
CA TRP A 47 -2.00 9.54 25.91
C TRP A 47 -2.87 8.52 26.65
N GLU A 48 -4.09 8.30 26.17
CA GLU A 48 -4.98 7.27 26.73
C GLU A 48 -4.42 5.86 26.49
N ALA A 49 -3.88 5.59 25.29
CA ALA A 49 -3.23 4.32 24.97
C ALA A 49 -2.06 4.03 25.92
N ARG A 50 -1.22 5.04 26.21
CA ARG A 50 -0.11 4.92 27.18
C ARG A 50 -0.59 4.56 28.58
N GLN A 51 -1.64 5.24 29.06
CA GLN A 51 -2.19 4.95 30.39
C GLN A 51 -2.75 3.52 30.47
N LYS A 52 -3.52 3.10 29.46
CA LYS A 52 -4.09 1.73 29.38
C LYS A 52 -2.99 0.67 29.38
N ALA A 53 -1.97 0.82 28.55
CA ALA A 53 -0.85 -0.11 28.46
C ALA A 53 -0.08 -0.23 29.80
N SER A 54 0.15 0.90 30.47
CA SER A 54 0.81 0.94 31.78
C SER A 54 -0.01 0.22 32.86
N GLN A 55 -1.32 0.47 32.91
CA GLN A 55 -2.22 -0.20 33.86
C GLN A 55 -2.26 -1.71 33.65
N GLN A 56 -2.27 -2.15 32.39
CA GLN A 56 -2.34 -3.57 32.02
C GLN A 56 -0.98 -4.28 32.07
N LYS A 57 0.12 -3.54 32.30
CA LYS A 57 1.51 -4.05 32.23
C LYS A 57 1.82 -4.71 30.88
N GLN A 58 1.31 -4.14 29.79
CA GLN A 58 1.51 -4.63 28.43
C GLN A 58 2.30 -3.62 27.60
N PRO A 59 3.07 -4.08 26.59
CA PRO A 59 3.74 -3.19 25.66
C PRO A 59 2.73 -2.44 24.78
N LEU A 60 3.11 -1.25 24.33
CA LEU A 60 2.32 -0.47 23.37
C LEU A 60 2.76 -0.79 21.93
N PHE A 61 1.82 -1.22 21.09
CA PHE A 61 2.01 -1.33 19.65
C PHE A 61 1.43 -0.09 18.96
N ILE A 62 2.26 0.65 18.22
CA ILE A 62 1.85 1.85 17.49
C ILE A 62 1.86 1.57 16.00
N TRP A 63 0.71 1.74 15.36
CA TRP A 63 0.58 1.75 13.90
C TRP A 63 0.34 3.18 13.44
N ALA A 64 1.37 3.82 12.90
CA ALA A 64 1.32 5.20 12.43
C ALA A 64 2.11 5.37 11.14
N MET A 65 1.64 6.23 10.24
CA MET A 65 2.46 6.72 9.14
C MET A 65 3.40 7.81 9.69
N ASN A 66 4.71 7.58 9.58
CA ASN A 66 5.71 8.59 9.83
C ASN A 66 6.18 9.17 8.50
N GLY A 67 5.84 10.43 8.21
CA GLY A 67 6.26 11.14 7.01
C GLY A 67 5.43 12.41 6.77
N ASN A 68 5.98 13.33 5.98
CA ASN A 68 5.20 14.45 5.46
C ASN A 68 4.06 13.86 4.59
N PRO A 69 2.78 14.19 4.84
CA PRO A 69 1.66 13.65 4.07
C PRO A 69 1.75 13.95 2.55
N LEU A 70 2.57 14.93 2.15
CA LEU A 70 2.85 15.28 0.76
C LEU A 70 4.13 14.65 0.19
N GLY A 71 4.84 13.82 0.96
CA GLY A 71 6.03 13.11 0.49
C GLY A 71 7.24 13.99 0.16
N CYS A 72 7.26 15.25 0.56
CA CYS A 72 8.41 16.13 0.36
C CYS A 72 9.47 15.88 1.44
N THR A 73 10.68 15.50 1.01
CA THR A 73 11.94 15.53 1.78
C THR A 73 12.96 16.35 1.04
#